data_AF-A0A661ITB0-F1
#
_entry.id   AF-A0A661ITB0-F1
#
_cell.length_a   1.000
_cell.length_b   1.000
_cell.length_c   1.000
_cell.angle_alpha   90.00
_cell.angle_beta   90.00
_cell.angle_gamma   90.00
#
_symmetry.space_group_name_H-M   'P 1'
#
loop_
_entity.id
_entity.type
_entity.pdbx_description
1 polymer ?
#
loop_
_entity_poly.entity_id
_entity_poly.type
_entity_poly.pdbx_seq_one_letter_code
_entity_poly.pdbx_strand_id
1 'polypeptide(L)'
;MNIHNTINLIISDISALTNKEALVYFTKTLNSYSVQINNGIGQLEAFNNAVHAPTRKVNVQKQQEQEHIKKIAKNKKYRTLARYQDIVVEQRAISVSYEKIAKYLNSHKIMRQDFTFNRQYIYEFCKNRGIS
;
A
#
# COMPACT_ATOMS: atom_id res chain seq x y z
N MET A 1 -27.78 -9.28 -14.56
CA MET A 1 -27.55 -8.90 -13.15
C MET A 1 -27.96 -10.06 -12.26
N ASN A 2 -27.07 -10.57 -11.39
CA ASN A 2 -27.45 -11.59 -10.41
C ASN A 2 -27.69 -10.90 -9.05
N ILE A 3 -28.95 -10.56 -8.78
CA ILE A 3 -29.35 -9.79 -7.59
C ILE A 3 -28.98 -10.49 -6.28
N HIS A 4 -28.99 -11.83 -6.26
CA HIS A 4 -28.58 -12.60 -5.09
C HIS A 4 -27.11 -12.37 -4.74
N ASN A 5 -26.23 -12.30 -5.74
CA ASN A 5 -24.81 -12.01 -5.52
C ASN A 5 -24.60 -10.58 -5.00
N THR A 6 -25.34 -9.60 -5.53
CA THR A 6 -25.27 -8.20 -5.09
C THR A 6 -25.72 -8.06 -3.63
N ILE A 7 -26.80 -8.73 -3.23
CA ILE A 7 -27.28 -8.72 -1.84
C ILE A 7 -26.29 -9.42 -0.91
N ASN A 8 -25.77 -10.60 -1.31
CA ASN A 8 -24.76 -11.31 -0.53
C ASN A 8 -23.49 -10.48 -0.33
N LEU A 9 -23.11 -9.66 -1.32
CA LEU A 9 -22.00 -8.74 -1.21
C LEU A 9 -22.25 -7.65 -0.18
N ILE A 10 -23.45 -7.04 -0.18
CA ILE A 10 -23.83 -6.04 0.84
C ILE A 10 -23.77 -6.66 2.24
N ILE A 11 -24.37 -7.84 2.43
CA ILE A 11 -24.35 -8.55 3.71
C ILE A 11 -22.91 -8.82 4.15
N SER A 12 -22.06 -9.30 3.24
CA SER A 12 -20.65 -9.55 3.50
C SER A 12 -19.88 -8.27 3.86
N ASP A 13 -20.18 -7.14 3.25
CA ASP A 13 -19.47 -5.88 3.46
C ASP A 13 -19.85 -5.21 4.79
N ILE A 14 -21.08 -5.44 5.29
CA ILE A 14 -21.57 -4.81 6.52
C ILE A 14 -21.55 -5.72 7.76
N SER A 15 -21.39 -7.04 7.60
CA SER A 15 -21.53 -8.02 8.69
C SER A 15 -20.59 -7.80 9.87
N ALA A 16 -19.39 -7.25 9.63
CA ALA A 16 -18.39 -6.96 10.65
C ALA A 16 -18.31 -5.46 11.03
N LEU A 17 -19.18 -4.62 10.46
CA LEU A 17 -19.17 -3.18 10.68
C LEU A 17 -20.08 -2.80 11.86
N THR A 18 -19.71 -1.73 12.56
CA THR A 18 -20.64 -1.06 13.48
C THR A 18 -21.78 -0.40 12.70
N ASN A 19 -22.91 -0.12 13.35
CA ASN A 19 -24.03 0.60 12.72
C ASN A 19 -23.60 1.93 12.07
N LYS A 20 -22.68 2.66 12.70
CA LYS A 20 -22.16 3.92 12.17
C LYS A 20 -21.37 3.70 10.88
N GLU A 21 -20.53 2.67 10.82
CA GLU A 21 -19.74 2.33 9.63
C GLU A 21 -20.62 1.79 8.50
N ALA A 22 -21.64 0.99 8.83
CA ALA A 22 -22.64 0.53 7.86
C ALA A 22 -23.41 1.71 7.23
N LEU A 23 -23.81 2.71 8.03
CA LEU A 23 -24.45 3.93 7.49
C LEU A 23 -23.53 4.70 6.54
N VAL A 24 -22.23 4.79 6.85
CA VAL A 24 -21.24 5.42 5.97
C VAL A 24 -21.08 4.63 4.66
N TYR A 25 -21.07 3.29 4.73
CA TYR A 25 -21.07 2.43 3.55
C TYR A 25 -22.29 2.71 2.66
N PHE A 26 -23.49 2.66 3.23
CA PHE A 26 -24.72 2.91 2.47
C PHE A 26 -24.76 4.31 1.87
N THR A 27 -24.29 5.34 2.59
CA THR A 27 -24.22 6.70 2.07
C THR A 27 -23.34 6.78 0.82
N LYS A 28 -22.18 6.12 0.81
CA LYS A 28 -21.29 6.08 -0.37
C LYS A 28 -21.94 5.34 -1.54
N THR A 29 -22.56 4.20 -1.27
CA THR A 29 -23.27 3.41 -2.30
C THR A 29 -24.40 4.21 -2.92
N LEU A 30 -25.22 4.88 -2.11
CA LEU A 30 -26.33 5.71 -2.60
C LEU A 30 -25.86 6.93 -3.39
N ASN A 31 -24.76 7.58 -2.98
CA ASN A 31 -24.18 8.69 -3.74
C ASN A 31 -23.66 8.22 -5.11
N SER A 32 -22.95 7.09 -5.16
CA SER A 32 -22.49 6.48 -6.42
C SER A 32 -23.66 6.10 -7.33
N TYR A 33 -24.71 5.50 -6.76
CA TYR A 33 -25.94 5.18 -7.46
C TYR A 33 -26.57 6.43 -8.08
N SER A 34 -26.77 7.50 -7.30
CA SER A 34 -27.37 8.74 -7.78
C SER A 34 -26.58 9.38 -8.93
N VAL A 35 -25.25 9.41 -8.85
CA VAL A 35 -24.40 9.92 -9.94
C VAL A 35 -24.59 9.12 -11.22
N GLN A 36 -24.68 7.79 -11.12
CA GLN A 36 -24.86 6.93 -12.28
C GLN A 36 -26.25 7.09 -12.92
N ILE A 37 -27.30 7.24 -12.12
CA ILE A 37 -28.63 7.59 -12.61
C ILE A 37 -28.61 8.92 -13.36
N ASN A 38 -27.96 9.95 -12.80
CA ASN A 38 -27.85 11.27 -13.41
C ASN A 38 -27.09 11.24 -14.74
N ASN A 39 -26.22 10.25 -14.94
CA ASN A 39 -25.48 10.02 -16.18
C ASN A 39 -26.24 9.12 -17.17
N GLY A 40 -27.51 8.78 -16.91
CA GLY A 40 -28.36 8.01 -17.81
C GLY A 40 -28.21 6.49 -17.71
N ILE A 41 -27.54 5.97 -16.67
CA ILE A 41 -27.47 4.52 -16.44
C ILE A 41 -28.79 4.03 -15.84
N GLY A 42 -29.30 2.89 -16.34
CA GLY A 42 -30.54 2.30 -15.85
C GLY A 42 -30.48 1.92 -14.37
N GLN A 43 -31.62 2.00 -13.67
CA GLN A 43 -31.67 1.88 -12.20
C GLN A 43 -31.04 0.61 -11.64
N LEU A 44 -31.37 -0.55 -12.19
CA LEU A 44 -30.84 -1.82 -11.70
C LEU A 44 -29.33 -1.96 -11.97
N GLU A 45 -28.87 -1.44 -13.11
CA GLU A 45 -27.46 -1.45 -13.47
C GLU A 45 -26.65 -0.48 -12.61
N ALA A 46 -27.14 0.74 -12.41
CA ALA A 46 -26.55 1.73 -11.52
C ALA A 46 -26.44 1.20 -10.08
N PHE A 47 -27.47 0.50 -9.59
CA PHE A 47 -27.45 -0.11 -8.26
C PHE A 47 -26.37 -1.19 -8.15
N ASN A 48 -26.35 -2.13 -9.11
CA ASN A 48 -25.34 -3.18 -9.17
C ASN A 48 -23.93 -2.58 -9.22
N ASN A 49 -23.71 -1.60 -10.09
CA ASN A 49 -22.43 -0.93 -10.24
C ASN A 49 -22.03 -0.14 -8.99
N ALA A 50 -22.99 0.47 -8.28
CA ALA A 50 -22.72 1.21 -7.05
C ALA A 50 -22.27 0.29 -5.91
N VAL A 51 -22.89 -0.88 -5.78
CA VAL A 51 -22.50 -1.91 -4.80
C VAL A 51 -21.15 -2.54 -5.17
N HIS A 52 -20.91 -2.75 -6.47
CA HIS A 52 -19.67 -3.30 -7.02
C HIS A 52 -18.61 -2.25 -7.33
N ALA A 53 -18.85 -0.98 -6.99
CA ALA A 53 -17.94 0.13 -7.28
C ALA A 53 -16.55 -0.17 -6.72
N PRO A 54 -15.47 0.39 -7.30
CA PRO A 54 -14.09 0.02 -7.00
C PRO A 54 -13.60 0.45 -5.60
N THR A 55 -14.49 0.65 -4.64
CA THR A 55 -14.15 0.74 -3.22
C THR A 55 -13.52 -0.54 -2.69
N ARG A 56 -13.75 -1.73 -3.28
CA ARG A 56 -13.07 -2.98 -2.85
C ARG A 56 -11.62 -3.09 -3.34
N LYS A 57 -11.34 -2.89 -4.64
CA LYS A 57 -9.96 -2.96 -5.16
C LYS A 57 -9.10 -1.83 -4.63
N VAL A 58 -9.63 -0.60 -4.57
CA VAL A 58 -8.86 0.55 -4.11
C VAL A 58 -8.68 0.56 -2.59
N ASN A 59 -9.63 0.07 -1.77
CA ASN A 59 -9.40 0.00 -0.33
C ASN A 59 -8.53 -1.18 0.09
N VAL A 60 -8.62 -2.35 -0.55
CA VAL A 60 -7.70 -3.46 -0.27
C VAL A 60 -6.29 -3.10 -0.72
N GLN A 61 -6.14 -2.49 -1.90
CA GLN A 61 -4.84 -2.07 -2.41
C GLN A 61 -4.28 -0.88 -1.59
N LYS A 62 -5.10 0.11 -1.21
CA LYS A 62 -4.68 1.18 -0.27
C LYS A 62 -4.42 0.66 1.14
N GLN A 63 -5.12 -0.36 1.65
CA GLN A 63 -4.82 -0.98 2.94
C GLN A 63 -3.53 -1.76 2.86
N GLN A 64 -3.30 -2.56 1.82
CA GLN A 64 -2.05 -3.27 1.59
C GLN A 64 -0.89 -2.29 1.43
N GLU A 65 -1.08 -1.20 0.69
CA GLU A 65 -0.09 -0.15 0.47
C GLU A 65 0.14 0.67 1.75
N GLN A 66 -0.89 0.99 2.53
CA GLN A 66 -0.75 1.63 3.85
C GLN A 66 -0.15 0.70 4.90
N GLU A 67 -0.41 -0.60 4.88
CA GLU A 67 0.22 -1.59 5.74
C GLU A 67 1.68 -1.82 5.35
N HIS A 68 1.98 -1.81 4.05
CA HIS A 68 3.34 -1.85 3.53
C HIS A 68 4.11 -0.58 3.91
N ILE A 69 3.50 0.60 3.73
CA ILE A 69 4.04 1.90 4.18
C ILE A 69 4.17 1.94 5.70
N LYS A 70 3.21 1.42 6.48
CA LYS A 70 3.30 1.34 7.95
C LYS A 70 4.35 0.34 8.42
N LYS A 71 4.55 -0.79 7.73
CA LYS A 71 5.66 -1.74 7.97
C LYS A 71 7.02 -1.11 7.63
N ILE A 72 7.11 -0.38 6.52
CA ILE A 72 8.31 0.37 6.12
C ILE A 72 8.58 1.52 7.13
N ALA A 73 7.54 2.25 7.54
CA ALA A 73 7.63 3.37 8.47
C ALA A 73 7.97 2.91 9.90
N LYS A 74 7.44 1.78 10.39
CA LYS A 74 7.79 1.23 11.71
C LYS A 74 9.24 0.76 11.81
N ASN A 75 9.91 0.49 10.69
CA ASN A 75 11.26 -0.03 10.70
C ASN A 75 12.28 1.12 10.59
N LYS A 76 12.71 1.67 11.75
CA LYS A 76 13.76 2.72 11.89
C LYS A 76 15.00 2.42 11.01
N LYS A 77 15.27 1.14 10.78
CA LYS A 77 16.32 0.57 9.93
C LYS A 77 16.18 0.92 8.44
N TYR A 78 14.97 0.82 7.87
CA TYR A 78 14.71 1.09 6.45
C TYR A 78 14.65 2.59 6.13
N ARG A 79 14.09 3.40 7.03
CA ARG A 79 14.14 4.88 6.92
C ARG A 79 15.57 5.41 6.85
N THR A 80 16.47 4.77 7.59
CA THR A 80 17.87 5.14 7.61
C THR A 80 18.56 4.80 6.28
N LEU A 81 18.28 3.64 5.70
CA LEU A 81 18.89 3.20 4.43
C LEU A 81 18.36 4.00 3.23
N ALA A 82 17.08 4.40 3.26
CA ALA A 82 16.49 5.29 2.26
C ALA A 82 17.17 6.67 2.18
N ARG A 83 17.77 7.16 3.27
CA ARG A 83 18.56 8.42 3.27
C ARG A 83 19.89 8.30 2.52
N TYR A 84 20.38 7.09 2.32
CA TYR A 84 21.66 6.82 1.63
C TYR A 84 21.42 6.09 0.31
N GLN A 85 20.20 6.20 -0.24
CA GLN A 85 19.84 5.57 -1.50
C GLN A 85 20.80 5.98 -2.62
N ASP A 86 21.09 7.28 -2.73
CA ASP A 86 21.95 7.81 -3.80
C ASP A 86 23.35 7.22 -3.71
N ILE A 87 23.93 7.15 -2.51
CA ILE A 87 25.23 6.50 -2.27
C ILE A 87 25.19 5.02 -2.65
N VAL A 88 24.13 4.29 -2.29
CA VAL A 88 24.01 2.87 -2.65
C VAL A 88 23.91 2.69 -4.16
N VAL A 89 23.15 3.54 -4.84
CA VAL A 89 23.00 3.53 -6.31
C VAL A 89 24.33 3.82 -6.99
N GLU A 90 25.03 4.88 -6.58
CA GLU A 90 26.34 5.27 -7.12
C GLU A 90 27.38 4.16 -6.94
N GLN A 91 27.46 3.58 -5.74
CA GLN A 91 28.39 2.49 -5.45
C GLN A 91 28.05 1.21 -6.22
N ARG A 92 26.76 0.93 -6.44
CA ARG A 92 26.32 -0.22 -7.26
C ARG A 92 26.58 -0.03 -8.75
N ALA A 93 26.45 1.19 -9.27
CA ALA A 93 26.79 1.50 -10.66
C ALA A 93 28.26 1.20 -10.98
N ILE A 94 29.16 1.35 -10.00
CA ILE A 94 30.59 0.96 -10.13
C ILE A 94 30.88 -0.47 -9.64
N SER A 95 29.86 -1.33 -9.56
CA SER A 95 29.96 -2.76 -9.22
C SER A 95 30.56 -3.07 -7.83
N VAL A 96 30.46 -2.14 -6.88
CA VAL A 96 30.91 -2.39 -5.50
C VAL A 96 30.04 -3.45 -4.85
N SER A 97 30.67 -4.40 -4.15
CA SER A 97 29.95 -5.47 -3.46
C SER A 97 29.12 -4.92 -2.29
N TYR A 98 27.96 -5.54 -2.04
CA TYR A 98 27.07 -5.16 -0.93
C TYR A 98 27.76 -5.11 0.44
N GLU A 99 28.78 -5.96 0.65
CA GLU A 99 29.59 -5.95 1.87
C GLU A 99 30.46 -4.70 1.99
N LYS A 100 31.11 -4.28 0.89
CA LYS A 100 31.92 -3.05 0.85
C LYS A 100 31.06 -1.80 1.04
N ILE A 101 29.85 -1.78 0.46
CA ILE A 101 28.87 -0.71 0.67
C ILE A 101 28.45 -0.63 2.14
N ALA A 102 28.14 -1.76 2.77
CA ALA A 102 27.80 -1.79 4.20
C ALA A 102 28.94 -1.28 5.09
N LYS A 103 30.19 -1.68 4.81
CA LYS A 103 31.39 -1.19 5.51
C LYS A 103 31.56 0.32 5.33
N TYR A 104 31.42 0.82 4.11
CA TYR A 104 31.50 2.25 3.79
C TYR A 104 30.43 3.07 4.54
N LEU A 105 29.18 2.61 4.52
CA LEU A 105 28.09 3.31 5.20
C LEU A 105 28.19 3.25 6.73
N ASN A 106 28.82 2.21 7.28
CA ASN A 106 29.12 2.11 8.71
C ASN A 106 30.28 3.01 9.11
N SER A 107 31.29 3.21 8.25
CA SER A 107 32.45 4.06 8.54
C SER A 107 32.16 5.56 8.37
N HIS A 108 31.25 5.93 7.46
CA HIS A 108 30.87 7.33 7.20
C HIS A 108 29.73 7.83 8.10
N LYS A 109 29.23 6.98 9.01
CA LYS A 109 28.26 7.39 10.02
C LYS A 109 28.92 7.72 11.34
N ILE A 110 28.66 8.94 11.81
CA ILE A 110 28.64 9.27 13.24
C ILE A 110 27.63 8.32 13.89
N MET A 111 28.12 7.33 14.64
CA MET A 111 27.30 6.32 15.29
C MET A 111 26.27 6.99 16.21
N ARG A 112 24.99 7.01 15.82
CA ARG A 112 23.93 6.84 16.81
C ARG A 112 23.81 5.35 17.02
N GLN A 113 24.09 4.90 18.24
CA GLN A 113 24.32 3.52 18.73
C GLN A 113 23.29 2.44 18.33
N ASP A 114 22.27 2.76 17.54
CA ASP A 114 21.08 1.92 17.35
C ASP A 114 21.09 1.11 16.04
N PHE A 115 22.04 1.34 15.11
CA PHE A 115 21.96 0.69 13.79
C PHE A 115 23.27 0.52 13.02
N THR A 116 23.58 -0.74 12.71
CA THR A 116 24.70 -1.17 11.86
C THR A 116 24.15 -1.75 10.55
N PHE A 117 24.67 -1.28 9.41
CA PHE A 117 24.37 -1.87 8.11
C PHE A 117 25.09 -3.21 7.94
N ASN A 118 24.43 -4.17 7.29
CA ASN A 118 25.05 -5.46 6.92
C ASN A 118 24.77 -5.79 5.45
N ARG A 119 25.49 -6.76 4.91
CA ARG A 119 25.37 -7.22 3.52
C ARG A 119 23.93 -7.55 3.13
N GLN A 120 23.22 -8.28 3.99
CA GLN A 120 21.85 -8.73 3.71
C GLN A 120 20.89 -7.54 3.57
N TYR A 121 21.04 -6.51 4.38
CA TYR A 121 20.19 -5.32 4.33
C TYR A 121 20.41 -4.50 3.06
N ILE A 122 21.66 -4.38 2.59
CA ILE A 122 21.95 -3.70 1.32
C ILE A 122 21.38 -4.51 0.15
N TYR A 123 21.54 -5.83 0.17
CA TYR A 123 20.99 -6.72 -0.86
C TYR A 123 19.47 -6.62 -0.97
N GLU A 124 18.74 -6.77 0.15
CA GLU A 124 17.27 -6.68 0.14
C GLU A 124 16.78 -5.29 -0.29
N PHE A 125 17.51 -4.23 0.06
CA PHE A 125 17.19 -2.88 -0.39
C PHE A 125 17.33 -2.71 -1.90
N CYS A 126 18.45 -3.16 -2.48
CA CYS A 126 18.68 -3.12 -3.92
C CYS A 126 17.63 -3.95 -4.67
N LYS A 127 17.37 -5.18 -4.18
CA LYS A 127 16.36 -6.08 -4.74
C LYS A 127 14.96 -5.46 -4.77
N ASN A 128 14.52 -4.87 -3.65
CA ASN A 128 13.20 -4.26 -3.55
C ASN A 128 13.04 -2.97 -4.37
N ARG A 129 14.14 -2.39 -4.85
CA ARG A 129 14.14 -1.14 -5.64
C ARG A 129 14.63 -1.29 -7.07
N GLY A 130 14.90 -2.52 -7.52
CA GLY A 130 15.41 -2.78 -8.87
C GLY A 130 16.79 -2.18 -9.14
N ILE A 131 17.60 -1.96 -8.11
CA ILE A 131 18.97 -1.44 -8.26
C ILE A 131 19.88 -2.62 -8.61
N SER A 132 20.53 -2.53 -9.78
CA SER A 132 21.39 -3.58 -10.34
C SER A 132 22.77 -3.62 -9.69
#